data_AF-A0AAN1QP49-F1
#
_entry.id   AF-A0AAN1QP49-F1
#
_cell.length_a   1.000
_cell.length_b   1.000
_cell.length_c   1.000
_cell.angle_alpha   90.00
_cell.angle_beta   90.00
_cell.angle_gamma   90.00
#
_symmetry.space_group_name_H-M   'P 1'
#
loop_
_entity.id
_entity.type
_entity.pdbx_description
1 polymer ?
#
loop_
_entity_poly.entity_id
_entity_poly.type
_entity_poly.pdbx_seq_one_letter_code
_entity_poly.pdbx_strand_id
1 'polypeptide(L)'
;MSLKLLSGIVYFASFQMLAIAQNAASYTIPLGKTITATPSQLTIQYRSLVADSRCPTGARCVWQGDAQVVLAIAGQDYTFHTTLEPQSHVIGRYRVRLTQVEPYPSIKPQSTSKPASVTVAIEPQ
;
A
#
# COMPACT_ATOMS: atom_id res chain seq x y z
N MET A 1 -22.50 66.81 -9.51
CA MET A 1 -22.58 65.73 -10.52
C MET A 1 -21.46 65.98 -11.52
N SER A 2 -20.45 65.14 -11.72
CA SER A 2 -20.46 63.68 -11.68
C SER A 2 -19.10 63.12 -11.27
N LEU A 3 -19.18 62.13 -10.40
CA LEU A 3 -18.10 61.31 -9.85
C LEU A 3 -17.54 60.40 -10.95
N LYS A 4 -16.28 60.57 -11.34
CA LYS A 4 -15.56 59.56 -12.13
C LYS A 4 -14.78 58.66 -11.18
N LEU A 5 -15.41 57.56 -10.80
CA LEU A 5 -14.80 56.47 -10.04
C LEU A 5 -13.61 55.89 -10.81
N LEU A 6 -12.44 55.87 -10.17
CA LEU A 6 -11.31 55.09 -10.63
C LEU A 6 -11.69 53.61 -10.61
N SER A 7 -11.62 52.97 -11.77
CA SER A 7 -11.79 51.54 -11.94
C SER A 7 -10.63 50.81 -11.25
N GLY A 8 -10.82 50.48 -9.96
CA GLY A 8 -9.95 49.59 -9.22
C GLY A 8 -10.15 48.18 -9.76
N ILE A 9 -9.20 47.70 -10.56
CA ILE A 9 -9.14 46.30 -11.00
C ILE A 9 -8.86 45.46 -9.75
N VAL A 10 -9.91 44.97 -9.12
CA VAL A 10 -9.83 43.92 -8.11
C VAL A 10 -9.44 42.63 -8.85
N TYR A 11 -8.14 42.34 -8.91
CA TYR A 11 -7.65 41.02 -9.30
C TYR A 11 -8.10 40.01 -8.24
N PHE A 12 -9.33 39.51 -8.37
CA PHE A 12 -9.72 38.23 -7.78
C PHE A 12 -8.91 37.15 -8.51
N ALA A 13 -7.64 36.98 -8.12
CA ALA A 13 -6.89 35.80 -8.47
C ALA A 13 -7.58 34.63 -7.79
N SER A 14 -8.54 34.03 -8.49
CA SER A 14 -9.18 32.79 -8.07
C SER A 14 -8.08 31.74 -8.01
N PHE A 15 -7.58 31.46 -6.80
CA PHE A 15 -6.64 30.40 -6.55
C PHE A 15 -7.43 29.09 -6.70
N GLN A 16 -7.54 28.62 -7.94
CA GLN A 16 -8.21 27.37 -8.26
C GLN A 16 -7.40 26.26 -7.57
N MET A 17 -7.91 25.76 -6.45
CA MET A 17 -7.33 24.63 -5.76
C MET A 17 -7.52 23.40 -6.65
N LEU A 18 -6.50 23.07 -7.45
CA LEU A 18 -6.45 21.82 -8.18
C LEU A 18 -6.40 20.68 -7.16
N ALA A 19 -7.54 20.06 -6.90
CA ALA A 19 -7.60 18.81 -6.16
C ALA A 19 -6.90 17.74 -7.01
N ILE A 20 -5.63 17.46 -6.68
CA ILE A 20 -4.90 16.35 -7.29
C ILE A 20 -5.48 15.09 -6.65
N ALA A 21 -6.26 14.32 -7.41
CA ALA A 21 -6.69 12.98 -6.99
C ALA A 21 -5.43 12.12 -6.77
N GLN A 22 -5.05 11.90 -5.51
CA GLN A 22 -3.98 10.98 -5.18
C GLN A 22 -4.53 9.55 -5.33
N ASN A 23 -4.31 8.96 -6.49
CA ASN A 23 -4.67 7.57 -6.77
C ASN A 23 -3.92 6.62 -5.82
N ALA A 24 -4.52 5.45 -5.57
CA ALA A 24 -3.87 4.34 -4.90
C ALA A 24 -2.56 3.99 -5.63
N ALA A 25 -1.45 3.95 -4.88
CA ALA A 25 -0.14 3.55 -5.41
C ALA A 25 0.26 2.19 -4.87
N SER A 26 0.76 1.30 -5.73
CA SER A 26 1.21 -0.04 -5.35
C SER A 26 2.73 -0.14 -5.34
N TYR A 27 3.27 -0.83 -4.35
CA TYR A 27 4.71 -1.00 -4.18
C TYR A 27 5.06 -2.44 -3.85
N THR A 28 6.00 -3.01 -4.60
CA THR A 28 6.54 -4.36 -4.35
C THR A 28 7.84 -4.27 -3.56
N ILE A 29 7.93 -5.03 -2.48
CA ILE A 29 9.02 -4.99 -1.50
C ILE A 29 9.57 -6.40 -1.36
N PRO A 30 10.82 -6.65 -1.78
CA PRO A 30 11.47 -7.93 -1.53
C PRO A 30 11.75 -8.15 -0.04
N LEU A 31 11.80 -9.41 0.39
CA LEU A 31 12.05 -9.79 1.78
C LEU A 31 13.40 -9.25 2.26
N GLY A 32 13.38 -8.63 3.44
CA GLY A 32 14.53 -7.98 4.04
C GLY A 32 14.88 -6.62 3.43
N LYS A 33 14.17 -6.16 2.39
CA LYS A 33 14.39 -4.85 1.76
C LYS A 33 13.45 -3.80 2.32
N THR A 34 13.92 -2.56 2.22
CA THR A 34 13.22 -1.34 2.64
C THR A 34 13.03 -0.45 1.43
N ILE A 35 11.85 0.15 1.32
CA ILE A 35 11.55 1.18 0.32
C ILE A 35 11.04 2.44 1.01
N THR A 36 11.09 3.55 0.29
CA THR A 36 10.35 4.78 0.64
C THR A 36 9.30 5.02 -0.44
N ALA A 37 8.03 4.99 -0.04
CA ALA A 37 6.90 5.07 -0.95
C ALA A 37 6.53 6.53 -1.26
N THR A 38 6.82 7.00 -2.46
CA THR A 38 6.48 8.36 -2.93
C THR A 38 5.10 8.36 -3.61
N PRO A 39 4.16 9.28 -3.27
CA PRO A 39 4.36 10.53 -2.53
C PRO A 39 4.10 10.45 -1.01
N SER A 40 3.72 9.29 -0.47
CA SER A 40 3.39 9.15 0.95
C SER A 40 4.54 9.44 1.91
N GLN A 41 5.79 9.28 1.43
CA GLN A 41 7.03 9.30 2.19
C GLN A 41 7.09 8.27 3.32
N LEU A 42 6.23 7.24 3.30
CA LEU A 42 6.30 6.12 4.25
C LEU A 42 7.51 5.24 3.92
N THR A 43 8.37 5.03 4.92
CA THR A 43 9.42 4.00 4.85
C THR A 43 8.85 2.66 5.29
N ILE A 44 8.91 1.65 4.40
CA ILE A 44 8.33 0.32 4.60
C ILE A 44 9.40 -0.74 4.37
N GLN A 45 9.58 -1.63 5.34
CA GLN A 45 10.45 -2.80 5.24
C GLN A 45 9.63 -4.09 5.33
N TYR A 46 9.85 -5.03 4.42
CA TYR A 46 9.33 -6.39 4.57
C TYR A 46 10.25 -7.18 5.50
N ARG A 47 9.86 -7.37 6.77
CA ARG A 47 10.70 -8.02 7.77
C ARG A 47 10.67 -9.53 7.67
N SER A 48 9.49 -10.13 7.66
CA SER A 48 9.36 -11.59 7.73
C SER A 48 8.05 -12.10 7.14
N LEU A 49 8.14 -13.27 6.52
CA LEU A 49 7.02 -14.17 6.34
C LEU A 49 6.89 -15.01 7.62
N VAL A 50 5.81 -14.86 8.37
CA VAL A 50 5.58 -15.59 9.62
C VAL A 50 5.01 -16.96 9.32
N ALA A 51 3.98 -17.01 8.47
CA ALA A 51 3.34 -18.24 8.05
C ALA A 51 2.81 -18.10 6.61
N ASP A 52 2.79 -19.20 5.87
CA ASP A 52 2.12 -19.29 4.58
C ASP A 52 1.39 -20.62 4.47
N SER A 53 0.06 -20.53 4.51
CA SER A 53 -0.87 -21.65 4.41
C SER A 53 -1.81 -21.48 3.22
N ARG A 54 -1.53 -20.54 2.33
CA ARG A 54 -2.37 -20.25 1.15
C ARG A 54 -2.54 -21.50 0.32
N CYS A 55 -3.77 -21.76 -0.11
CA CYS A 55 -4.10 -22.93 -0.91
C CYS A 55 -3.27 -22.94 -2.20
N PRO A 56 -2.38 -23.93 -2.42
CA PRO A 56 -1.51 -23.91 -3.58
C PRO A 56 -2.29 -23.96 -4.90
N THR A 57 -1.80 -23.26 -5.92
CA THR A 57 -2.32 -23.40 -7.28
C THR A 57 -2.23 -24.86 -7.72
N GLY A 58 -3.36 -25.39 -8.20
CA GLY A 58 -3.51 -26.80 -8.59
C GLY A 58 -3.97 -27.73 -7.48
N ALA A 59 -4.06 -27.27 -6.23
CA ALA A 59 -4.68 -28.02 -5.14
C ALA A 59 -6.21 -27.82 -5.11
N ARG A 60 -6.91 -28.73 -4.44
CA ARG A 60 -8.32 -28.57 -4.05
C ARG A 60 -8.37 -28.41 -2.54
N CYS A 61 -8.46 -27.17 -2.07
CA CYS A 61 -8.57 -26.90 -0.63
C CYS A 61 -10.02 -26.67 -0.24
N VAL A 62 -10.36 -27.03 0.99
CA VAL A 62 -11.65 -26.68 1.60
C VAL A 62 -11.68 -25.19 1.99
N TRP A 63 -10.50 -24.61 2.28
CA TRP A 63 -10.33 -23.21 2.71
C TRP A 63 -9.24 -22.54 1.88
N GLN A 64 -9.32 -21.22 1.67
CA GLN A 64 -8.34 -20.45 0.87
C GLN A 64 -6.95 -20.37 1.53
N GLY A 65 -6.87 -20.59 2.85
CA GLY A 65 -5.65 -20.42 3.63
C GLY A 65 -5.28 -18.95 3.82
N ASP A 66 -4.09 -18.69 4.34
CA ASP A 66 -3.60 -17.34 4.60
C ASP A 66 -2.06 -17.27 4.62
N ALA A 67 -1.51 -16.13 4.19
CA ALA A 67 -0.14 -15.75 4.47
C ALA A 67 -0.11 -14.57 5.46
N GLN A 68 0.69 -14.73 6.50
CA GLN A 68 0.95 -13.75 7.54
C GLN A 68 2.35 -13.18 7.35
N VAL A 69 2.46 -11.87 7.24
CA VAL A 69 3.73 -11.15 7.08
C VAL A 69 3.86 -10.04 8.11
N VAL A 70 5.11 -9.68 8.45
CA VAL A 70 5.42 -8.48 9.24
C VAL A 70 6.07 -7.43 8.35
N LEU A 71 5.47 -6.24 8.31
CA LEU A 71 6.05 -5.06 7.69
C LEU A 71 6.42 -4.05 8.78
N ALA A 72 7.65 -3.53 8.75
CA ALA A 72 8.01 -2.38 9.56
C ALA A 72 7.69 -1.10 8.79
N ILE A 73 6.78 -0.29 9.32
CA ILE A 73 6.35 0.97 8.71
C ILE A 73 6.72 2.09 9.67
N ALA A 74 7.55 3.03 9.20
CA ALA A 74 8.11 4.10 10.03
C ALA A 74 8.77 3.58 11.34
N GLY A 75 9.41 2.41 11.26
CA GLY A 75 10.11 1.77 12.38
C GLY A 75 9.24 0.97 13.35
N GLN A 76 7.92 0.91 13.14
CA GLN A 76 6.98 0.11 13.94
C GLN A 76 6.55 -1.13 13.16
N ASP A 77 6.45 -2.28 13.84
CA ASP A 77 6.07 -3.54 13.21
C ASP A 77 4.54 -3.72 13.16
N TYR A 78 4.04 -4.09 11.98
CA TYR A 78 2.63 -4.37 11.74
C TYR A 78 2.49 -5.74 11.10
N THR A 79 1.56 -6.54 11.63
CA THR A 79 1.20 -7.83 11.05
C THR A 79 0.14 -7.62 9.99
N PHE A 80 0.31 -8.24 8.82
CA PHE A 80 -0.66 -8.24 7.74
C PHE A 80 -1.01 -9.67 7.34
N HIS A 81 -2.25 -9.83 6.91
CA HIS A 81 -2.80 -11.09 6.43
C HIS A 81 -3.33 -10.94 5.00
N THR A 82 -3.26 -12.01 4.21
CA THR A 82 -3.79 -12.03 2.84
C THR A 82 -5.29 -12.31 2.79
N THR A 83 -5.83 -13.06 3.74
CA THR A 83 -7.24 -13.49 3.78
C THR A 83 -7.89 -13.25 5.14
N LEU A 84 -7.13 -13.39 6.22
CA LEU A 84 -7.58 -13.02 7.57
C LEU A 84 -7.40 -11.53 7.84
N GLU A 85 -7.86 -11.05 9.00
CA GLU A 85 -7.59 -9.68 9.47
C GLU A 85 -6.37 -9.63 10.42
N PRO A 86 -5.63 -8.51 10.48
CA PRO A 86 -5.80 -7.31 9.65
C PRO A 86 -5.17 -7.46 8.25
N GLN A 87 -5.92 -7.14 7.19
CA GLN A 87 -5.37 -7.02 5.82
C GLN A 87 -4.76 -5.64 5.55
N SER A 88 -5.13 -4.65 6.36
CA SER A 88 -4.69 -3.27 6.22
C SER A 88 -4.55 -2.57 7.57
N HIS A 89 -3.69 -1.58 7.60
CA HIS A 89 -3.51 -0.68 8.75
C HIS A 89 -3.62 0.77 8.29
N VAL A 90 -4.06 1.63 9.20
CA VAL A 90 -4.06 3.09 9.00
C VAL A 90 -2.81 3.66 9.66
N ILE A 91 -1.93 4.26 8.87
CA ILE A 91 -0.69 4.89 9.32
C ILE A 91 -0.74 6.37 8.96
N GLY A 92 -0.94 7.22 9.97
CA GLY A 92 -1.20 8.63 9.76
C GLY A 92 -2.46 8.84 8.90
N ARG A 93 -2.30 9.49 7.75
CA ARG A 93 -3.39 9.76 6.80
C ARG A 93 -3.52 8.71 5.68
N TYR A 94 -2.76 7.61 5.75
CA TYR A 94 -2.74 6.61 4.69
C TYR A 94 -3.27 5.27 5.20
N ARG A 95 -4.06 4.59 4.37
CA ARG A 95 -4.34 3.17 4.51
C ARG A 95 -3.28 2.40 3.73
N VAL A 96 -2.57 1.51 4.40
CA VAL A 96 -1.65 0.56 3.78
C VAL A 96 -2.34 -0.81 3.78
N ARG A 97 -2.50 -1.43 2.62
CA ARG A 97 -3.15 -2.74 2.45
C ARG A 97 -2.19 -3.72 1.81
N LEU A 98 -2.09 -4.93 2.36
CA LEU A 98 -1.38 -6.03 1.70
C LEU A 98 -2.24 -6.55 0.54
N THR A 99 -1.71 -6.50 -0.67
CA THR A 99 -2.42 -6.95 -1.87
C THR A 99 -1.86 -8.25 -2.43
N GLN A 100 -0.56 -8.49 -2.28
CA GLN A 100 0.08 -9.71 -2.76
C GLN A 100 1.22 -10.16 -1.86
N VAL A 101 1.45 -11.46 -1.84
CA VAL A 101 2.64 -12.12 -1.29
C VAL A 101 3.12 -13.06 -2.40
N GLU A 102 4.36 -12.93 -2.85
CA GLU A 102 4.84 -13.60 -4.05
C GLU A 102 6.17 -14.33 -3.83
N PRO A 103 6.37 -15.47 -4.51
CA PRO A 103 5.39 -16.18 -5.34
C PRO A 103 4.21 -16.77 -4.55
N TYR A 104 3.13 -17.06 -5.27
CA TYR A 104 2.00 -17.83 -4.74
C TYR A 104 2.36 -19.34 -4.75
N PRO A 105 2.00 -20.12 -3.71
CA PRO A 105 2.36 -21.53 -3.65
C PRO A 105 1.75 -22.34 -4.81
N SER A 106 2.44 -23.39 -5.23
CA SER A 106 1.94 -24.34 -6.24
C SER A 106 2.25 -25.77 -5.83
N ILE A 107 1.45 -26.73 -6.32
CA ILE A 107 1.69 -28.16 -6.08
C ILE A 107 2.93 -28.71 -6.81
N LYS A 108 3.51 -27.92 -7.73
CA LYS A 108 4.75 -28.23 -8.46
C LYS A 108 5.77 -27.10 -8.22
N PRO A 109 6.31 -26.99 -6.99
CA PRO A 109 7.18 -25.89 -6.63
C PRO A 109 8.49 -25.92 -7.42
N GLN A 110 8.90 -24.76 -7.94
CA GLN A 110 10.26 -24.54 -8.45
C GLN A 110 11.18 -24.10 -7.29
N SER A 111 12.50 -24.13 -7.50
CA SER A 111 13.51 -23.76 -6.49
C SER A 111 13.30 -22.35 -5.89
N THR A 112 12.63 -21.46 -6.61
CA THR A 112 12.31 -20.07 -6.20
C THR A 112 10.91 -19.91 -5.58
N SER A 113 10.22 -20.99 -5.22
CA SER A 113 8.80 -20.99 -4.81
C SER A 113 8.50 -20.45 -3.41
N LYS A 114 9.51 -20.17 -2.58
CA LYS A 114 9.28 -19.55 -1.26
C LYS A 114 8.95 -18.06 -1.45
N PRO A 115 7.91 -17.52 -0.77
CA PRO A 115 7.60 -16.11 -0.89
C PRO A 115 8.78 -15.21 -0.51
N ALA A 116 9.13 -14.34 -1.43
CA ALA A 116 10.29 -13.46 -1.37
C ALA A 116 9.93 -11.99 -1.62
N SER A 117 8.68 -11.67 -1.93
CA SER A 117 8.20 -10.30 -2.04
C SER A 117 6.77 -10.14 -1.53
N VAL A 118 6.43 -8.91 -1.16
CA VAL A 118 5.05 -8.48 -0.91
C VAL A 118 4.72 -7.28 -1.77
N THR A 119 3.46 -7.11 -2.13
CA THR A 119 2.95 -5.88 -2.72
C THR A 119 1.98 -5.23 -1.75
N VAL A 120 2.15 -3.93 -1.51
CA VAL A 120 1.23 -3.12 -0.71
C VAL A 120 0.62 -2.01 -1.56
N ALA A 121 -0.68 -1.77 -1.38
CA ALA A 121 -1.37 -0.58 -1.87
C ALA A 121 -1.40 0.48 -0.76
N ILE A 122 -1.11 1.72 -1.12
CA ILE A 122 -1.14 2.87 -0.22
C ILE A 122 -2.13 3.89 -0.78
N GLU A 123 -3.13 4.22 0.03
CA GLU A 123 -4.24 5.11 -0.31
C GLU A 123 -4.38 6.21 0.75
N PRO A 124 -4.60 7.47 0.37
CA PRO A 124 -5.05 8.49 1.32
C PRO A 124 -6.40 8.10 1.96
N GLN A 125 -6.58 8.44 3.24
CA GLN A 125 -7.87 8.34 3.94
C GLN A 125 -8.73 9.58 3.70
#